data_AF-A0A7X3VHU2-F1
#
_entry.id   AF-A0A7X3VHU2-F1
#
_cell.length_a   1.000
_cell.length_b   1.000
_cell.length_c   1.000
_cell.angle_alpha   90.00
_cell.angle_beta   90.00
_cell.angle_gamma   90.00
#
_symmetry.space_group_name_H-M   'P 1'
#
loop_
_entity.id
_entity.type
_entity.pdbx_description
1 polymer ?
#
loop_
_entity_poly.entity_id
_entity_poly.type
_entity_poly.pdbx_seq_one_letter_code
_entity_poly.pdbx_strand_id
1 'polypeptide(L)' 'MIGGFDIGGTYTDIVILDPASKTLRTGKVGSTPGDPSEGFLEGLMSLAVDPADLQLVI' A
#
# COMPACT_ATOMS: atom_id res chain seq x y z
N MET A 1 1.33 11.33 -2.65
CA MET A 1 2.15 10.17 -2.24
C MET A 1 2.31 9.22 -3.42
N ILE A 2 3.40 8.46 -3.48
CA ILE A 2 3.63 7.41 -4.48
C ILE A 2 3.58 6.07 -3.75
N GLY A 3 2.70 5.17 -4.20
CA GLY A 3 2.53 3.85 -3.62
C GLY A 3 3.06 2.75 -4.53
N GLY A 4 3.90 1.87 -4.01
CA GLY A 4 4.32 0.63 -4.66
C GLY A 4 3.72 -0.58 -3.94
N PHE A 5 3.15 -1.52 -4.71
CA PHE A 5 2.45 -2.67 -4.16
C PHE A 5 2.92 -3.97 -4.81
N ASP A 6 3.32 -4.94 -4.00
CA ASP A 6 3.53 -6.33 -4.44
C ASP A 6 2.39 -7.17 -3.88
N ILE A 7 1.37 -7.41 -4.71
CA ILE A 7 0.14 -8.10 -4.32
C ILE A 7 0.18 -9.54 -4.83
N GLY A 8 0.19 -10.49 -3.91
CA GLY A 8 0.20 -11.92 -4.24
C GLY A 8 0.73 -12.80 -3.12
N GLY A 9 0.85 -14.11 -3.38
CA GLY A 9 1.39 -15.06 -2.39
C GLY A 9 0.64 -15.05 -1.06
N THR A 10 1.38 -15.08 0.06
CA THR A 10 0.82 -15.08 1.43
C THR A 10 0.59 -13.67 1.97
N TYR A 11 1.41 -12.70 1.56
CA TYR A 11 1.41 -11.34 2.09
C TYR A 11 1.51 -10.33 0.95
N THR A 12 0.85 -9.19 1.13
CA THR A 12 0.98 -8.01 0.28
C THR A 12 1.97 -7.05 0.93
N ASP A 13 3.02 -6.69 0.19
CA ASP A 13 4.01 -5.70 0.60
C ASP A 13 3.61 -4.31 0.07
N ILE A 14 3.65 -3.29 0.94
CA ILE A 14 3.30 -1.91 0.60
C ILE A 14 4.48 -1.00 0.89
N VAL A 15 4.79 -0.11 -0.05
CA VAL A 15 5.76 0.97 0.13
C VAL A 15 5.10 2.30 -0.22
N ILE A 16 5.13 3.25 0.71
CA ILE A 16 4.62 4.60 0.52
C ILE A 16 5.78 5.59 0.61
N LEU A 17 6.01 6.32 -0.47
CA LEU A 17 6.90 7.46 -0.50
C LEU A 17 6.07 8.75 -0.44
N ASP A 18 6.39 9.61 0.53
CA ASP A 18 5.93 11.00 0.55
C ASP A 18 7.09 11.92 0.11
N PRO A 19 7.05 12.45 -1.13
CA PRO A 19 8.10 13.36 -1.62
C PRO A 19 8.18 14.68 -0.88
N ALA A 20 7.08 15.15 -0.27
CA ALA A 20 7.03 16.45 0.40
C ALA A 20 7.79 16.40 1.73
N SER A 21 7.54 15.36 2.53
CA SER A 21 8.24 15.13 3.80
C SER A 21 9.55 14.35 3.65
N LYS A 22 9.82 13.77 2.47
CA LYS A 22 10.92 12.84 2.21
C LYS A 22 10.89 11.61 3.12
N THR A 23 9.69 11.14 3.46
CA THR A 23 9.51 9.97 4.32
C THR A 23 9.15 8.73 3.50
N LEU A 24 9.66 7.59 3.94
CA LEU A 24 9.33 6.28 3.40
C LEU A 24 8.66 5.47 4.50
N ARG A 25 7.53 4.84 4.18
CA ARG A 25 6.78 3.98 5.09
C ARG A 25 6.54 2.66 4.40
N THR A 26 6.69 1.56 5.14
CA THR A 26 6.50 0.22 4.61
C THR A 26 5.50 -0.54 5.47
N GLY A 27 4.71 -1.39 4.82
CA GLY A 27 3.68 -2.19 5.46
C GLY A 27 3.65 -3.59 4.87
N LYS A 28 3.09 -4.53 5.63
CA LYS A 28 2.88 -5.91 5.22
C LYS A 28 1.54 -6.37 5.80
N VAL A 29 0.66 -6.82 4.93
CA VAL A 29 -0.66 -7.35 5.31
C VAL A 29 -0.87 -8.71 4.66
N GLY A 30 -1.83 -9.49 5.15
CA GLY A 30 -2.19 -10.75 4.51
C GLY A 30 -2.67 -10.49 3.08
N SER A 31 -2.26 -11.34 2.12
CA SER A 31 -2.84 -11.27 0.78
C SER A 31 -4.24 -11.85 0.79
N THR A 32 -5.10 -11.32 -0.08
CA THR A 32 -6.49 -11.76 -0.22
C THR A 32 -6.72 -12.30 -1.63
N PRO A 33 -6.41 -13.57 -1.94
CA PRO A 33 -6.42 -14.07 -3.32
C PRO A 33 -7.78 -14.03 -4.01
N GLY A 34 -8.87 -14.06 -3.24
CA GLY A 34 -10.24 -13.95 -3.76
C GLY A 34 -10.62 -12.53 -4.19
N ASP A 35 -10.04 -11.51 -3.55
CA ASP A 35 -10.14 -10.11 -3.97
C ASP A 35 -8.89 -9.33 -3.53
N PRO A 36 -7.89 -9.19 -4.42
CA PRO A 36 -6.66 -8.44 -4.16
C PRO A 36 -6.88 -6.99 -3.70
N SER A 37 -8.03 -6.40 -4.04
CA SER A 37 -8.39 -5.03 -3.67
C SER A 37 -8.54 -4.89 -2.14
N GLU A 38 -8.98 -5.94 -1.46
CA GLU A 38 -9.10 -5.94 0.00
C GLU A 38 -7.72 -5.82 0.67
N GLY A 39 -6.74 -6.62 0.22
CA GLY A 39 -5.36 -6.54 0.73
C GLY A 39 -4.70 -5.20 0.42
N PHE A 40 -4.96 -4.61 -0.75
CA PHE A 40 -4.52 -3.26 -1.09
C PHE A 40 -5.07 -2.20 -0.12
N LEU A 41 -6.39 -2.22 0.15
CA LEU A 41 -7.05 -1.28 1.05
C LEU A 41 -6.59 -1.47 2.50
N GLU A 42 -6.45 -2.73 2.95
CA GLU A 42 -5.89 -3.04 4.27
C GLU A 42 -4.47 -2.50 4.42
N GLY A 43 -3.65 -2.66 3.38
CA GLY A 43 -2.30 -2.11 3.32
C GLY A 43 -2.27 -0.59 3.52
N LEU A 44 -3.11 0.15 2.80
CA LEU A 44 -3.26 1.59 2.96
C LEU A 44 -3.75 1.99 4.36
N MET A 45 -4.73 1.28 4.90
CA MET A 45 -5.24 1.51 6.27
C MET A 45 -4.16 1.25 7.33
N SER A 46 -3.36 0.19 7.18
CA SER A 46 -2.26 -0.15 8.11
C SER A 46 -1.20 0.97 8.16
N LEU A 47 -1.10 1.72 7.07
CA LEU A 47 -0.24 2.89 6.94
C LEU A 47 -1.04 4.20 7.07
N ALA A 48 -2.30 4.23 7.50
CA ALA A 48 -3.06 5.47 7.64
C ALA A 48 -2.92 6.41 6.42
N VAL A 49 -2.97 5.85 5.20
CA VAL A 49 -2.92 6.59 3.95
C VAL A 49 -4.32 6.63 3.36
N ASP A 50 -4.81 7.82 3.05
CA ASP A 50 -6.04 7.98 2.26
C ASP A 50 -5.73 7.68 0.78
N PRO A 51 -6.49 6.79 0.10
CA PRO A 51 -6.35 6.57 -1.33
C PRO A 51 -6.39 7.87 -2.16
N ALA A 52 -7.12 8.90 -1.71
CA ALA A 52 -7.19 10.20 -2.39
C ALA A 52 -5.83 10.95 -2.41
N ASP A 53 -4.90 10.62 -1.51
CA ASP A 53 -3.57 11.22 -1.44
C ASP A 53 -2.55 10.53 -2.37
N LEU A 54 -2.92 9.42 -3.01
CA LEU A 54 -2.08 8.71 -3.97
C LEU A 54 -2.10 9.42 -5.32
N GLN A 55 -0.92 9.79 -5.79
CA GLN A 55 -0.72 10.44 -7.10
C GLN A 55 -0.29 9.42 -8.16
N LEU A 56 0.29 8.30 -7.72
CA LEU A 56 0.77 7.22 -8.56
C LEU A 56 0.75 5.92 -7.76
N VAL A 57 0.26 4.87 -8.39
CA VAL A 57 0.29 3.47 -7.92
C VAL A 57 1.11 2.69 -8.93
N ILE A 58 2.09 1.92 -8.45
CA ILE A 58 3.04 1.13 -9.25
C ILE A 58 3.05 -0.32 -8.77
#